data_AF-A0AAN2PKI3-F1
#
_entry.id   AF-A0AAN2PKI3-F1
#
_cell.length_a   1.000
_cell.length_b   1.000
_cell.length_c   1.000
_cell.angle_alpha   90.00
_cell.angle_beta   90.00
_cell.angle_gamma   90.00
#
_symmetry.space_group_name_H-M   'P 1'
#
loop_
_entity.id
_entity.type
_entity.pdbx_description
1 polymer ?
#
loop_
_entity_poly.entity_id
_entity_poly.type
_entity_poly.pdbx_seq_one_letter_code
_entity_poly.pdbx_strand_id
1 'polypeptide(L)'
;MGCQDENSVTSLFVDRIDNQVIEEIIMHFDNTKILLENEVPSEIMLNKPNQESLSLIRSSHINPIIKNLYGTISKSQYEWKPQKSYKIIPEFIEKYEDMEFDKVLAYLKNTSKGPIISLSLYNWSLKDCLKDTFAIRYFTYKCKDAYIWVDDSNFVSTIQLEVH
;
A
#
# COMPACT_ATOMS: atom_id res chain seq x y z
N MET A 1 -9.22 16.25 2.49
CA MET A 1 -8.15 16.55 3.48
C MET A 1 -8.53 15.87 4.78
N GLY A 2 -7.95 14.70 5.06
CA GLY A 2 -8.04 14.07 6.37
C GLY A 2 -6.85 14.52 7.20
N CYS A 3 -7.08 14.87 8.47
CA CYS A 3 -6.02 14.80 9.46
C CYS A 3 -5.54 13.34 9.42
N GLN A 4 -4.29 13.09 9.05
CA GLN A 4 -3.66 11.87 9.53
C GLN A 4 -3.79 11.93 11.05
N ASP A 5 -4.38 10.90 11.65
CA ASP A 5 -4.44 10.79 13.09
C ASP A 5 -3.00 10.96 13.59
N GLU A 6 -2.73 11.98 14.41
CA GLU A 6 -1.37 12.29 14.88
C GLU A 6 -0.75 11.12 15.68
N ASN A 7 -1.56 10.11 15.98
CA ASN A 7 -1.22 8.90 16.68
C ASN A 7 -1.10 7.66 15.78
N SER A 8 -1.32 7.75 14.46
CA SER A 8 -1.19 6.59 13.58
C SER A 8 0.28 6.17 13.46
N VAL A 9 0.55 4.89 13.71
CA VAL A 9 1.89 4.31 13.56
C VAL A 9 1.89 3.35 12.38
N THR A 10 2.89 3.48 11.52
CA THR A 10 3.18 2.54 10.43
C THR A 10 4.40 1.71 10.80
N SER A 11 4.29 0.38 10.72
CA SER A 11 5.40 -0.53 10.96
C SER A 11 6.01 -1.01 9.64
N LEU A 12 7.33 -0.93 9.53
CA LEU A 12 8.11 -1.48 8.43
C LEU A 12 9.03 -2.57 8.98
N PHE A 13 8.90 -3.79 8.46
CA PHE A 13 9.77 -4.91 8.85
C PHE A 13 10.99 -4.96 7.94
N VAL A 14 12.16 -5.03 8.55
CA VAL A 14 13.45 -4.97 7.84
C VAL A 14 14.43 -5.95 8.46
N ASP A 15 15.32 -6.52 7.65
CA ASP A 15 16.44 -7.34 8.12
C ASP A 15 17.68 -6.48 8.43
N ARG A 16 17.74 -5.27 7.87
CA ARG A 16 18.81 -4.29 8.09
C ARG A 16 18.31 -2.87 7.81
N ILE A 17 19.02 -1.89 8.37
CA ILE A 17 18.80 -0.47 8.08
C ILE A 17 19.96 0.01 7.23
N ASP A 18 19.75 0.14 5.92
CA ASP A 18 20.72 0.71 4.99
C ASP A 18 20.34 2.14 4.59
N ASN A 19 21.23 2.80 3.83
CA ASN A 19 21.02 4.20 3.43
C ASN A 19 19.73 4.39 2.64
N GLN A 20 19.29 3.38 1.88
CA GLN A 20 18.04 3.47 1.13
C GLN A 20 16.84 3.55 2.09
N VAL A 21 16.76 2.69 3.12
CA VAL A 21 15.70 2.76 4.15
C VAL A 21 15.73 4.11 4.88
N ILE A 22 16.93 4.63 5.15
CA ILE A 22 17.08 5.91 5.85
C ILE A 22 16.56 7.07 4.98
N GLU A 23 17.05 7.16 3.75
CA GLU A 23 16.81 8.28 2.83
C GLU A 23 15.42 8.23 2.17
N GLU A 24 14.88 7.05 1.88
CA GLU A 24 13.58 6.94 1.20
C GLU A 24 12.40 6.82 2.18
N ILE A 25 12.66 6.53 3.47
CA ILE A 25 11.60 6.33 4.46
C ILE A 25 11.84 7.11 5.73
N ILE A 26 12.87 6.76 6.53
CA ILE A 26 13.02 7.28 7.90
C ILE A 26 13.06 8.80 7.92
N MET A 27 13.79 9.43 6.99
CA MET A 27 13.94 10.88 6.95
C MET A 27 12.63 11.65 6.67
N HIS A 28 11.57 10.98 6.23
CA HIS A 28 10.27 11.58 5.95
C HIS A 28 9.34 11.61 7.15
N PHE A 29 9.77 11.10 8.32
CA PHE A 29 8.99 11.03 9.54
C PHE A 29 9.73 11.70 10.70
N ASP A 30 9.03 12.55 11.46
CA ASP A 30 9.59 13.23 12.63
C ASP A 30 9.79 12.25 13.80
N ASN A 31 8.98 11.19 13.88
CA ASN A 31 9.06 10.18 14.93
C ASN A 31 9.37 8.80 14.35
N THR A 32 10.56 8.29 14.67
CA THR A 32 10.98 6.93 14.29
C THR A 32 11.44 6.16 15.53
N LYS A 33 11.01 4.90 15.67
CA LYS A 33 11.50 3.97 16.69
C LYS A 33 11.94 2.67 16.02
N ILE A 34 13.15 2.24 16.30
CA ILE A 34 13.71 0.97 15.80
C ILE A 34 13.58 -0.08 16.91
N LEU A 35 12.99 -1.22 16.58
CA LEU A 35 12.94 -2.41 17.43
C LEU A 35 14.05 -3.37 16.98
N LEU A 36 14.73 -3.92 17.98
CA LEU A 36 15.79 -4.89 17.80
C LEU A 36 15.33 -6.24 18.36
N GLU A 37 15.57 -7.31 17.61
CA GLU A 37 15.49 -8.69 18.06
C GLU A 37 16.90 -9.28 18.04
N ASN A 38 17.39 -9.74 19.19
CA ASN A 38 18.76 -10.26 19.33
C ASN A 38 19.84 -9.27 18.83
N GLU A 39 19.70 -7.98 19.14
CA GLU A 39 20.59 -6.89 18.69
C GLU A 39 20.56 -6.62 17.16
N VAL A 40 19.62 -7.21 16.42
CA VAL A 40 19.44 -6.98 14.98
C VAL A 40 18.12 -6.22 14.76
N PRO A 41 18.09 -5.17 13.91
CA PRO A 41 16.84 -4.51 13.56
C PRO A 41 15.82 -5.50 12.99
N SER A 42 14.60 -5.49 13.52
CA SER A 42 13.50 -6.33 13.04
C SER A 42 12.31 -5.50 12.56
N GLU A 43 12.10 -4.31 13.14
CA GLU A 43 10.96 -3.44 12.84
C GLU A 43 11.31 -1.97 13.05
N ILE A 44 10.81 -1.12 12.16
CA ILE A 44 10.86 0.33 12.26
C ILE A 44 9.43 0.84 12.38
N MET A 45 9.11 1.46 13.51
CA MET A 45 7.84 2.14 13.74
C MET A 45 7.99 3.62 13.36
N LEU A 46 7.15 4.06 12.44
CA LEU A 46 7.14 5.39 11.86
C LEU A 46 5.86 6.13 12.27
N ASN A 47 6.00 7.36 12.72
CA ASN A 47 4.87 8.23 13.08
C ASN A 47 5.21 9.68 12.69
N LYS A 48 4.18 10.50 12.48
CA LYS A 48 4.26 11.92 12.15
C LYS A 48 5.09 12.18 10.90
N PRO A 49 4.56 11.95 9.69
CA PRO A 49 5.19 12.40 8.46
C PRO A 49 5.51 13.90 8.56
N ASN A 50 6.74 14.28 8.20
CA ASN A 50 7.18 15.67 8.36
C ASN A 50 6.53 16.59 7.32
N GLN A 51 6.43 17.89 7.65
CA GLN A 51 5.71 18.86 6.82
C GLN A 51 6.35 19.11 5.46
N GLU A 52 7.67 18.99 5.35
CA GLU A 52 8.39 19.17 4.07
C GLU A 52 8.01 18.06 3.09
N SER A 53 8.07 16.80 3.54
CA SER A 53 7.70 15.63 2.75
C SER A 53 6.21 15.65 2.39
N LEU A 54 5.35 16.02 3.33
CA LEU A 54 3.93 16.19 3.07
C LEU A 54 3.66 17.29 2.03
N SER A 55 4.37 18.41 2.10
CA SER A 55 4.23 19.52 1.15
C SER A 55 4.70 19.11 -0.24
N LEU A 56 5.83 18.40 -0.33
CA LEU A 56 6.35 17.87 -1.58
C LEU A 56 5.34 16.92 -2.24
N ILE A 57 4.83 15.93 -1.50
CA ILE A 57 3.82 14.97 -2.01
C ILE A 57 2.57 15.70 -2.49
N ARG A 58 2.09 16.72 -1.76
CA ARG A 58 0.91 17.51 -2.13
C ARG A 58 1.11 18.36 -3.38
N SER A 59 2.34 18.84 -3.61
CA SER A 59 2.70 19.65 -4.78
C SER A 59 3.04 18.82 -6.03
N SER A 60 3.31 17.53 -5.85
CA SER A 60 3.78 16.64 -6.91
C SER A 60 2.64 15.94 -7.65
N HIS A 61 2.90 15.50 -8.87
CA HIS A 61 1.99 14.61 -9.58
C HIS A 61 2.05 13.21 -8.94
N ILE A 62 0.98 12.80 -8.27
CA ILE A 62 0.87 11.47 -7.66
C ILE A 62 0.73 10.43 -8.76
N ASN A 63 1.56 9.39 -8.72
CA ASN A 63 1.47 8.26 -9.65
C ASN A 63 0.03 7.70 -9.71
N PRO A 64 -0.51 7.38 -10.91
CA PRO A 64 -1.90 6.92 -11.05
C PRO A 64 -2.27 5.70 -10.22
N ILE A 65 -1.35 4.75 -10.01
CA ILE A 65 -1.58 3.56 -9.18
C ILE A 65 -1.71 3.96 -7.71
N ILE A 66 -0.78 4.78 -7.19
CA ILE A 66 -0.85 5.32 -5.82
C ILE A 66 -2.15 6.10 -5.62
N LYS A 67 -2.52 6.93 -6.61
CA LYS A 67 -3.75 7.70 -6.59
C LYS A 67 -4.99 6.79 -6.57
N ASN A 68 -4.98 5.68 -7.31
CA ASN A 68 -6.09 4.72 -7.26
C ASN A 68 -6.21 4.03 -5.91
N LEU A 69 -5.08 3.67 -5.28
CA LEU A 69 -5.07 2.97 -4.00
C LEU A 69 -5.44 3.90 -2.83
N TYR A 70 -4.89 5.12 -2.81
CA TYR A 70 -4.89 5.98 -1.62
C TYR A 70 -5.26 7.45 -1.90
N GLY A 71 -5.55 7.82 -3.15
CA GLY A 71 -5.82 9.21 -3.53
C GLY A 71 -7.13 9.78 -3.00
N THR A 72 -8.03 8.93 -2.50
CA THR A 72 -9.30 9.37 -1.89
C THR A 72 -9.33 8.94 -0.43
N ILE A 73 -9.13 9.90 0.48
CA ILE A 73 -9.25 9.65 1.92
C ILE A 73 -10.71 9.87 2.31
N SER A 74 -11.41 8.80 2.69
CA SER A 74 -12.69 8.93 3.39
C SER A 74 -12.43 9.24 4.87
N LYS A 75 -13.28 10.10 5.46
CA LYS A 75 -13.28 10.36 6.91
C LYS A 75 -13.95 9.24 7.71
N SER A 76 -14.63 8.29 7.06
CA SER A 76 -15.25 7.17 7.75
C SER A 76 -14.20 6.11 8.06
N GLN A 77 -14.00 5.82 9.35
CA GLN A 77 -13.30 4.61 9.78
C GLN A 77 -14.09 3.40 9.26
N TYR A 78 -13.41 2.48 8.58
CA TYR A 78 -14.04 1.25 8.14
C TYR A 78 -14.36 0.40 9.37
N GLU A 79 -15.64 0.11 9.59
CA GLU A 79 -16.07 -0.87 10.58
C GLU A 79 -15.89 -2.28 9.99
N TRP A 80 -15.23 -3.16 10.74
CA TRP A 80 -15.02 -4.53 10.30
C TRP A 80 -16.36 -5.24 10.07
N LYS A 81 -16.45 -5.98 8.96
CA LYS A 81 -17.58 -6.82 8.58
C LYS A 81 -17.06 -8.15 8.04
N PRO A 82 -17.89 -9.22 8.01
CA PRO A 82 -17.55 -10.44 7.28
C PRO A 82 -17.23 -10.17 5.81
N GLN A 83 -16.25 -10.88 5.27
CA GLN A 83 -15.73 -10.65 3.90
C GLN A 83 -15.58 -11.96 3.13
N LYS A 84 -15.67 -11.84 1.81
CA LYS A 84 -15.35 -12.89 0.85
C LYS A 84 -14.15 -12.46 0.00
N SER A 85 -13.27 -13.41 -0.29
CA SER A 85 -12.13 -13.20 -1.19
C SER A 85 -12.51 -13.55 -2.63
N TYR A 86 -12.19 -12.66 -3.57
CA TYR A 86 -12.36 -12.90 -5.00
C TYR A 86 -11.01 -12.83 -5.71
N LYS A 87 -10.69 -13.86 -6.49
CA LYS A 87 -9.51 -13.87 -7.35
C LYS A 87 -9.75 -12.98 -8.57
N ILE A 88 -8.79 -12.13 -8.90
CA ILE A 88 -8.81 -11.35 -10.13
C ILE A 88 -8.29 -12.24 -11.26
N ILE A 89 -9.04 -12.30 -12.35
CA ILE A 89 -8.80 -13.19 -13.49
C ILE A 89 -8.19 -12.36 -14.64
N PRO A 90 -6.90 -12.54 -14.98
CA PRO A 90 -6.19 -11.68 -15.94
C PRO A 90 -6.84 -11.56 -17.32
N GLU A 91 -7.55 -12.60 -17.77
CA GLU A 91 -8.22 -12.65 -19.06
C GLU A 91 -9.29 -11.56 -19.24
N PHE A 92 -9.80 -10.99 -18.14
CA PHE A 92 -10.83 -9.95 -18.13
C PHE A 92 -10.30 -8.55 -17.80
N ILE A 93 -8.99 -8.40 -17.63
CA ILE A 93 -8.35 -7.15 -17.23
C ILE A 93 -7.46 -6.65 -18.37
N GLU A 94 -7.51 -5.36 -18.71
CA GLU A 94 -6.59 -4.81 -19.69
C GLU A 94 -5.22 -4.56 -19.04
N LYS A 95 -4.13 -5.04 -19.65
CA LYS A 95 -2.78 -4.85 -19.13
C LYS A 95 -2.42 -3.36 -19.02
N TYR A 96 -1.70 -2.99 -17.95
CA TYR A 96 -1.10 -1.67 -17.75
C TYR A 96 0.32 -1.83 -17.18
N GLU A 97 1.25 -1.00 -17.66
CA GLU A 97 2.67 -1.02 -17.31
C GLU A 97 3.09 0.35 -16.78
N ASP A 98 3.87 0.37 -15.70
CA ASP A 98 4.34 1.61 -15.07
C ASP A 98 5.73 1.39 -14.45
N MET A 99 6.76 1.89 -15.13
CA MET A 99 8.17 1.68 -14.74
C MET A 99 8.56 2.40 -13.45
N GLU A 100 7.89 3.50 -13.12
CA GLU A 100 8.13 4.21 -11.86
C GLU A 100 7.55 3.42 -10.69
N PHE A 101 6.35 2.86 -10.87
CA PHE A 101 5.74 2.00 -9.87
C PHE A 101 6.43 0.63 -9.75
N ASP A 102 7.13 0.14 -10.79
CA ASP A 102 7.97 -1.06 -10.69
C ASP A 102 9.02 -0.93 -9.57
N LYS A 103 9.58 0.26 -9.34
CA LYS A 103 10.51 0.53 -8.23
C LYS A 103 9.81 0.38 -6.88
N VAL A 104 8.59 0.92 -6.76
CA VAL A 104 7.77 0.82 -5.55
C VAL A 104 7.40 -0.64 -5.27
N LEU A 105 6.98 -1.39 -6.29
CA LEU A 105 6.64 -2.81 -6.14
C LEU A 105 7.87 -3.65 -5.74
N ALA A 106 9.05 -3.37 -6.31
CA ALA A 106 10.29 -4.04 -5.93
C ALA A 106 10.62 -3.78 -4.45
N TYR A 107 10.44 -2.54 -3.98
CA TYR A 107 10.60 -2.22 -2.57
C TYR A 107 9.63 -2.99 -1.68
N LEU A 108 8.33 -2.98 -2.02
CA LEU A 108 7.30 -3.71 -1.26
C LEU A 108 7.59 -5.22 -1.15
N LYS A 109 8.13 -5.83 -2.21
CA LYS A 109 8.56 -7.24 -2.23
C LYS A 109 9.71 -7.51 -1.25
N ASN A 110 10.66 -6.59 -1.17
CA ASN A 110 11.84 -6.74 -0.30
C ASN A 110 11.52 -6.52 1.17
N THR A 111 10.45 -5.78 1.49
CA THR A 111 10.06 -5.48 2.87
C THR A 111 8.88 -6.30 3.38
N SER A 112 8.36 -7.24 2.58
CA SER A 112 7.29 -8.15 3.00
C SER A 112 7.87 -9.42 3.65
N LYS A 113 7.31 -9.84 4.79
CA LYS A 113 7.71 -11.07 5.52
C LYS A 113 7.43 -12.38 4.77
N GLY A 114 6.88 -12.34 3.56
CA GLY A 114 6.51 -13.52 2.80
C GLY A 114 6.02 -13.17 1.39
N PRO A 115 5.55 -14.16 0.63
CA PRO A 115 5.14 -13.97 -0.77
C PRO A 115 3.80 -13.22 -0.91
N ILE A 116 3.20 -12.77 0.19
CA ILE A 116 1.90 -12.12 0.20
C ILE A 116 2.06 -10.69 0.72
N ILE A 117 1.62 -9.74 -0.10
CA ILE A 117 1.52 -8.32 0.25
C ILE A 117 0.04 -7.97 0.35
N SER A 118 -0.41 -7.53 1.53
CA SER A 118 -1.79 -7.10 1.75
C SER A 118 -1.83 -5.59 1.89
N LEU A 119 -2.56 -4.93 0.99
CA LEU A 119 -2.74 -3.48 1.00
C LEU A 119 -4.18 -3.15 1.40
N SER A 120 -4.35 -2.42 2.49
CA SER A 120 -5.65 -1.87 2.90
C SER A 120 -6.08 -0.78 1.93
N LEU A 121 -7.33 -0.83 1.50
CA LEU A 121 -7.91 0.07 0.52
C LEU A 121 -8.96 0.96 1.15
N TYR A 122 -9.10 2.15 0.58
CA TYR A 122 -10.12 3.10 0.96
C TYR A 122 -11.00 3.40 -0.26
N ASN A 123 -12.32 3.38 -0.06
CA ASN A 123 -13.31 3.79 -1.07
C ASN A 123 -13.40 2.95 -2.33
N TRP A 124 -12.93 1.70 -2.31
CA TRP A 124 -13.16 0.78 -3.41
C TRP A 124 -14.50 0.08 -3.23
N SER A 125 -15.20 -0.15 -4.34
CA SER A 125 -16.43 -0.93 -4.37
C SER A 125 -16.42 -1.89 -5.55
N LEU A 126 -16.86 -3.12 -5.34
CA LEU A 126 -17.01 -4.13 -6.38
C LEU A 126 -18.12 -3.70 -7.36
N LYS A 127 -17.69 -3.12 -8.49
CA LYS A 127 -18.50 -2.64 -9.60
C LYS A 127 -17.73 -2.88 -10.90
N ASP A 128 -18.41 -2.85 -12.04
CA ASP A 128 -17.80 -3.14 -13.35
C ASP A 128 -16.58 -2.27 -13.66
N CYS A 129 -16.60 -0.98 -13.27
CA CYS A 129 -15.50 -0.06 -13.50
C CYS A 129 -14.25 -0.35 -12.65
N LEU A 130 -14.32 -1.24 -11.66
CA LEU A 130 -13.19 -1.56 -10.79
C LEU A 130 -12.04 -2.19 -11.60
N LYS A 131 -12.37 -3.01 -12.60
CA LYS A 131 -11.40 -3.67 -13.47
C LYS A 131 -10.57 -2.69 -14.30
N ASP A 132 -11.09 -1.48 -14.51
CA ASP A 132 -10.46 -0.44 -15.33
C ASP A 132 -9.49 0.43 -14.52
N THR A 133 -9.38 0.21 -13.20
CA THR A 133 -8.45 0.95 -12.34
C THR A 133 -7.00 0.59 -12.66
N PHE A 134 -6.11 1.59 -12.65
CA PHE A 134 -4.68 1.40 -12.93
C PHE A 134 -4.05 0.39 -11.99
N ALA A 135 -4.45 0.38 -10.72
CA ALA A 135 -3.96 -0.57 -9.73
C ALA A 135 -4.33 -2.02 -10.07
N ILE A 136 -5.61 -2.32 -10.38
CA ILE A 136 -6.02 -3.67 -10.78
C ILE A 136 -5.29 -4.08 -12.06
N ARG A 137 -5.28 -3.20 -13.06
CA ARG A 137 -4.62 -3.45 -14.35
C ARG A 137 -3.12 -3.69 -14.23
N TYR A 138 -2.44 -3.00 -13.31
CA TYR A 138 -1.02 -3.19 -13.03
C TYR A 138 -0.75 -4.49 -12.27
N PHE A 139 -1.38 -4.67 -11.10
CA PHE A 139 -1.08 -5.77 -10.20
C PHE A 139 -1.41 -7.14 -10.80
N THR A 140 -2.49 -7.22 -11.57
CA THR A 140 -2.94 -8.47 -12.20
C THR A 140 -1.87 -9.10 -13.10
N TYR A 141 -0.97 -8.28 -13.66
CA TYR A 141 0.10 -8.76 -14.56
C TYR A 141 1.50 -8.72 -13.96
N LYS A 142 1.68 -8.11 -12.78
CA LYS A 142 2.98 -7.96 -12.08
C LYS A 142 3.14 -8.90 -10.89
N CYS A 143 2.02 -9.48 -10.45
CA CYS A 143 1.93 -10.46 -9.39
C CYS A 143 1.51 -11.81 -9.97
N LYS A 144 1.87 -12.89 -9.28
CA LYS A 144 1.47 -14.25 -9.64
C LYS A 144 -0.06 -14.38 -9.59
N ASP A 145 -0.65 -13.92 -8.49
CA ASP A 145 -2.09 -13.84 -8.29
C ASP A 145 -2.44 -12.55 -7.54
N ALA A 146 -3.66 -12.07 -7.75
CA ALA A 146 -4.22 -10.95 -7.00
C ALA A 146 -5.65 -11.27 -6.56
N TYR A 147 -5.97 -10.91 -5.31
CA TYR A 147 -7.27 -11.15 -4.69
C TYR A 147 -7.79 -9.87 -4.06
N ILE A 148 -9.11 -9.70 -4.04
CA ILE A 148 -9.78 -8.61 -3.33
C ILE A 148 -10.70 -9.16 -2.25
N TRP A 149 -10.73 -8.47 -1.11
CA TRP A 149 -11.59 -8.80 0.03
C TRP A 149 -12.79 -7.86 0.05
N VAL A 150 -13.99 -8.44 -0.09
CA VAL A 150 -15.22 -7.69 -0.32
C VAL A 150 -16.25 -8.03 0.74
N ASP A 151 -16.87 -7.01 1.33
CA ASP A 151 -17.98 -7.17 2.28
C ASP A 151 -19.35 -7.28 1.59
N ASP A 152 -20.40 -7.56 2.36
CA ASP A 152 -21.77 -7.69 1.83
C ASP A 152 -22.35 -6.38 1.25
N SER A 153 -21.71 -5.23 1.48
CA SER A 153 -22.05 -3.94 0.87
C SER A 153 -21.27 -3.65 -0.41
N ASN A 154 -20.55 -4.66 -0.94
CA ASN A 154 -19.63 -4.56 -2.06
C ASN A 154 -18.43 -3.65 -1.78
N PHE A 155 -18.13 -3.28 -0.53
CA PHE A 155 -16.93 -2.51 -0.22
C PHE A 155 -15.70 -3.42 -0.30
N VAL A 156 -14.66 -2.95 -0.98
CA VAL A 156 -13.38 -3.67 -1.07
C VAL A 156 -12.41 -3.08 -0.05
N SER A 157 -12.08 -3.84 1.00
CA SER A 157 -11.21 -3.34 2.08
C SER A 157 -9.73 -3.59 1.83
N THR A 158 -9.41 -4.60 1.03
CA THR A 158 -8.05 -5.11 0.92
C THR A 158 -7.83 -5.68 -0.48
N ILE A 159 -6.68 -5.37 -1.06
CA ILE A 159 -6.11 -6.14 -2.16
C ILE A 159 -4.93 -6.95 -1.63
N GLN A 160 -4.94 -8.24 -1.90
CA GLN A 160 -3.89 -9.18 -1.54
C GLN A 160 -3.15 -9.60 -2.80
N LEU A 161 -1.84 -9.44 -2.79
CA LEU A 161 -0.95 -9.67 -3.92
C LEU A 161 -0.03 -10.85 -3.59
N GLU A 162 -0.07 -11.90 -4.40
CA GLU A 162 0.91 -12.99 -4.34
C GLU A 162 2.04 -12.67 -5.31
N VAL A 163 3.25 -12.49 -4.80
CA VAL A 163 4.43 -12.16 -5.61
C VAL A 163 5.11 -13.43 -6.13
N HIS A 164 5.80 -13.29 -7.27
CA HIS A 164 6.57 -14.36 -7.91
C HIS A 164 7.77 -14.79 -7.06
#